data_AF-A0A0C9ZTZ4-F1
#
_entry.id   AF-A0A0C9ZTZ4-F1
#
_cell.length_a   1.000
_cell.length_b   1.000
_cell.length_c   1.000
_cell.angle_alpha   90.00
_cell.angle_beta   90.00
_cell.angle_gamma   90.00
#
_symmetry.space_group_name_H-M   'P 1'
#
loop_
_entity.id
_entity.type
_entity.pdbx_description
1 polymer ?
#
loop_
_entity_poly.entity_id
_entity_poly.type
_entity_poly.pdbx_seq_one_letter_code
_entity_poly.pdbx_strand_id
1 'polypeptide(L)' 'IIPTITLDGIIAYDIVEGPVNMEQFLRFLKEVMPFTNPYPGPCSVLIMDNCCIHHGEDIHCLVE' A
#
# COMPACT_ATOMS: atom_id res chain seq x y z
N ILE A 1 11.79 -5.41 1.72
CA ILE A 1 10.53 -6.18 1.61
C ILE A 1 9.40 -5.26 2.04
N ILE A 2 8.34 -5.17 1.25
CA ILE A 2 7.15 -4.36 1.54
C ILE A 2 5.96 -5.34 1.61
N PRO A 3 5.46 -5.70 2.80
CA PRO A 3 4.30 -6.57 2.92
C PRO A 3 3.00 -5.79 3.13
N THR A 4 1.90 -6.28 2.58
CA THR A 4 0.54 -5.88 2.96
C THR A 4 -0.05 -6.96 3.86
N ILE A 5 -0.39 -6.57 5.09
CA ILE A 5 -0.82 -7.48 6.16
C ILE A 5 -2.25 -7.15 6.54
N THR A 6 -3.10 -8.17 6.58
CA THR A 6 -4.47 -8.11 7.11
C THR A 6 -4.57 -8.95 8.38
N LEU A 7 -5.76 -8.99 8.99
CA LEU A 7 -6.03 -9.88 10.12
C LEU A 7 -5.90 -11.37 9.75
N ASP A 8 -6.04 -11.71 8.48
CA ASP A 8 -5.97 -13.09 7.96
C ASP A 8 -4.57 -13.46 7.43
N GLY A 9 -3.60 -12.53 7.48
CA GLY A 9 -2.21 -12.76 7.10
C GLY A 9 -1.70 -11.83 6.00
N ILE A 10 -0.63 -12.25 5.32
CA ILE A 10 0.00 -11.46 4.24
C ILE A 10 -0.76 -11.71 2.94
N ILE A 11 -1.24 -10.65 2.30
CA ILE A 11 -2.00 -10.72 1.05
C ILE A 11 -1.19 -10.32 -0.19
N ALA A 12 -0.13 -9.53 -0.01
CA ALA A 12 0.79 -9.12 -1.06
C ALA A 12 2.16 -8.82 -0.45
N TYR A 13 3.22 -8.98 -1.23
CA TYR A 13 4.55 -8.51 -0.85
C TYR A 13 5.41 -8.21 -2.07
N ASP A 14 6.35 -7.28 -1.92
CA ASP A 14 7.41 -7.03 -2.89
C ASP A 14 8.80 -7.08 -2.24
N ILE A 15 9.78 -7.64 -2.96
CA ILE A 15 11.18 -7.77 -2.53
C ILE A 15 12.05 -6.87 -3.40
N VAL A 16 12.25 -5.65 -2.92
CA VAL A 16 13.11 -4.66 -3.56
C VAL A 16 14.51 -4.67 -2.93
N GLU A 17 15.54 -4.67 -3.78
CA GLU A 17 16.93 -4.47 -3.34
C GLU A 17 17.16 -2.97 -3.05
N GLY A 18 17.66 -2.67 -1.85
CA GLY A 18 17.91 -1.30 -1.41
C GLY A 18 16.66 -0.56 -0.89
N PRO A 19 16.75 0.77 -0.71
CA PRO A 19 15.63 1.58 -0.23
C PRO A 19 14.55 1.72 -1.31
N VAL A 20 13.29 1.72 -0.87
CA VAL A 20 12.12 1.89 -1.73
C VAL A 20 11.90 3.38 -1.98
N ASN A 21 11.73 3.75 -3.25
CA ASN A 21 11.35 5.10 -3.63
C ASN A 21 9.83 5.22 -3.88
N MET A 22 9.35 6.44 -4.07
CA MET A 22 7.92 6.74 -4.27
C MET A 22 7.32 6.02 -5.49
N GLU A 23 8.05 5.91 -6.60
CA GLU A 23 7.55 5.25 -7.82
C GLU A 23 7.37 3.73 -7.59
N GLN A 24 8.36 3.10 -6.96
CA GLN A 24 8.30 1.69 -6.57
C GLN A 24 7.14 1.44 -5.61
N PHE A 25 6.98 2.30 -4.60
CA PHE A 25 5.88 2.21 -3.66
C PHE A 25 4.51 2.37 -4.33
N LEU A 26 4.34 3.36 -5.21
CA LEU A 26 3.10 3.57 -5.96
C LEU A 26 2.77 2.36 -6.85
N ARG A 27 3.77 1.75 -7.49
CA ARG A 27 3.57 0.53 -8.29
C ARG A 27 3.07 -0.62 -7.44
N PHE A 28 3.73 -0.87 -6.30
CA PHE A 28 3.29 -1.88 -5.35
C PHE A 28 1.87 -1.60 -4.82
N LEU A 29 1.56 -0.35 -4.46
CA LEU A 29 0.25 0.02 -3.94
C LEU A 29 -0.87 -0.25 -4.96
N LYS A 30 -0.64 0.00 -6.25
CA LYS A 30 -1.60 -0.34 -7.33
C LYS A 30 -1.91 -1.84 -7.39
N GLU A 31 -0.96 -2.70 -7.06
CA GLU A 31 -1.17 -4.15 -6.97
C GLU A 31 -1.93 -4.56 -5.71
N VAL A 32 -1.88 -3.72 -4.66
CA VAL A 32 -2.60 -3.93 -3.40
C VAL A 32 -4.06 -3.48 -3.48
N MET A 33 -4.37 -2.41 -4.22
CA MET A 33 -5.72 -1.83 -4.26
C MET A 33 -6.85 -2.83 -4.57
N PRO A 34 -6.70 -3.81 -5.48
CA PRO A 34 -7.74 -4.82 -5.75
C PRO A 34 -8.12 -5.69 -4.55
N PHE A 35 -7.30 -5.74 -3.49
CA PHE A 35 -7.57 -6.48 -2.25
C PHE A 35 -8.20 -5.61 -1.15
N THR A 36 -8.46 -4.34 -1.44
CA THR A 36 -9.14 -3.40 -0.54
C THR A 36 -10.61 -3.25 -0.92
N ASN A 37 -11.43 -2.74 -0.01
CA ASN A 37 -12.82 -2.40 -0.28
C ASN A 37 -13.12 -0.96 0.13
N PRO A 38 -14.18 -0.32 -0.38
CA PRO A 38 -14.66 0.94 0.17
C PRO A 38 -15.05 0.81 1.65
N TYR A 39 -14.76 1.84 2.45
CA TYR A 39 -15.15 1.87 3.86
C TYR A 39 -16.69 1.91 4.02
N PRO A 40 -17.29 1.13 4.95
CA PRO A 40 -16.68 0.36 6.05
C PRO A 40 -16.51 -1.16 5.79
N GLY A 41 -16.27 -1.57 4.54
CA GLY A 41 -16.08 -2.98 4.20
C GLY A 41 -14.83 -3.63 4.83
N PRO A 42 -14.68 -4.97 4.72
CA PRO A 42 -13.44 -5.64 5.12
C PRO A 42 -12.23 -5.07 4.36
N CYS A 43 -11.07 -4.94 5.01
CA CYS A 43 -9.85 -4.41 4.40
C CYS A 43 -10.01 -3.02 3.76
N SER A 44 -10.87 -2.16 4.33
CA SER A 44 -11.17 -0.84 3.77
C SER A 44 -10.35 0.32 4.32
N VAL A 45 -9.41 0.06 5.22
CA VAL A 45 -8.58 1.06 5.85
C VAL A 45 -7.13 0.67 5.64
N LEU A 46 -6.39 1.51 4.93
CA LEU A 46 -4.96 1.37 4.75
C LEU A 46 -4.24 2.04 5.92
N ILE A 47 -3.35 1.29 6.59
CA ILE A 47 -2.53 1.80 7.70
C ILE A 47 -1.07 1.71 7.27
N MET A 48 -0.38 2.85 7.30
CA MET A 48 1.02 3.00 6.91
C MET A 48 1.75 3.85 7.95
N ASP A 49 3.08 3.76 8.01
CA ASP A 49 3.88 4.71 8.77
C ASP A 49 3.92 6.08 8.06
N ASN A 50 4.40 7.10 8.77
CA ASN A 50 4.46 8.48 8.29
C ASN A 50 5.74 8.74 7.47
N CYS A 51 6.07 7.84 6.54
CA CYS A 51 7.25 7.97 5.69
C CYS A 51 7.03 8.98 4.56
N CYS A 52 8.05 9.78 4.22
CA CYS A 52 7.93 10.86 3.21
C CYS A 52 7.43 10.37 1.84
N ILE A 53 7.73 9.12 1.46
CA ILE A 53 7.32 8.53 0.18
C ILE A 53 5.80 8.23 0.11
N HIS A 54 5.08 8.25 1.23
CA HIS A 54 3.63 8.01 1.30
C HIS A 54 2.80 9.28 1.03
N HIS A 55 3.43 10.46 1.03
CA HIS A 55 2.75 11.75 0.89
C HIS A 55 2.70 12.28 -0.56
N GLY A 56 2.86 11.39 -1.56
CA GLY A 56 2.76 11.77 -2.97
C GLY A 56 1.30 11.97 -3.40
N GLU A 57 1.04 12.95 -4.27
CA GLU A 57 -0.30 13.22 -4.83
C GLU A 57 -0.90 11.98 -5.52
N ASP A 58 -0.08 11.21 -6.23
CA ASP A 58 -0.52 9.97 -6.89
C ASP A 58 -0.92 8.88 -5.91
N ILE A 59 -0.37 8.88 -4.68
CA ILE A 59 -0.75 7.96 -3.61
C ILE A 59 -2.12 8.36 -3.08
N HIS A 60 -2.32 9.65 -2.85
CA HIS A 60 -3.60 10.20 -2.39
C HIS A 60 -4.73 9.92 -3.40
N CYS A 61 -4.50 10.23 -4.68
CA CYS A 61 -5.45 9.95 -5.77
C CYS A 61 -5.78 8.47 -5.96
N LEU A 62 -4.91 7.57 -5.48
CA LEU A 62 -5.12 6.13 -5.60
C LEU A 62 -5.95 5.56 -4.45
N VAL A 63 -5.83 6.14 -3.26
CA VAL A 63 -6.44 5.62 -2.02
C VAL A 63 -7.78 6.29 -1.71
N GLU A 64 -7.95 7.56 -2.09
CA GLU A 64 -9.19 8.34 -1.92
C GLU A 64 -10.04 8.41 -3.19
#